data_AF-A0A947BFT8-F1
#
_entry.id   AF-A0A947BFT8-F1
#
_cell.length_a   1.000
_cell.length_b   1.000
_cell.length_c   1.000
_cell.angle_alpha   90.00
_cell.angle_beta   90.00
_cell.angle_gamma   90.00
#
_symmetry.space_group_name_H-M   'P 1'
#
loop_
_entity.id
_entity.type
_entity.pdbx_description
1 polymer ?
#
loop_
_entity_poly.entity_id
_entity_poly.type
_entity_poly.pdbx_seq_one_letter_code
_entity_poly.pdbx_strand_id
1 'polypeptide(L)'
;VALDTLPDELRGIVSQMTPGQISRPVNLENSIGVFLLRDVERVAAGTPETLLIDYALFIAGGERAAAEAVAAEIDVCDDLFGIAQTLPEERLIREEVSVAALPADIRSELARLDENETSTALTRGGQATVLMLCARKPALESTVDLAIIGNRLLNARLGTMAADHLADLRANTIVVDLVN
;
A
#
# COMPACT_ATOMS: atom_id res chain seq x y z
N VAL A 1 7.62 -16.01 10.14
CA VAL A 1 6.33 -15.72 10.81
C VAL A 1 6.57 -14.55 11.73
N ALA A 2 5.69 -13.56 11.73
CA ALA A 2 5.87 -12.39 12.58
C ALA A 2 5.59 -12.76 14.05
N LEU A 3 6.45 -12.32 14.98
CA LEU A 3 6.45 -12.76 16.37
C LEU A 3 5.15 -12.39 17.11
N ASP A 4 4.53 -11.29 16.70
CA ASP A 4 3.23 -10.79 17.16
C ASP A 4 2.04 -11.68 16.74
N THR A 5 2.15 -12.40 15.63
CA THR A 5 1.07 -13.32 15.17
C THR A 5 1.03 -14.65 15.93
N LEU A 6 2.00 -14.93 16.79
CA LEU A 6 2.00 -16.13 17.65
C LEU A 6 1.11 -15.92 18.90
N PRO A 7 0.48 -17.00 19.41
CA PRO A 7 -0.15 -17.00 20.73
C PRO A 7 0.81 -16.52 21.81
N ASP A 8 0.29 -15.81 22.82
CA ASP A 8 1.13 -15.15 23.85
C ASP A 8 2.05 -16.14 24.58
N GLU A 9 1.55 -17.35 24.86
CA GLU A 9 2.29 -18.45 25.48
C GLU A 9 3.52 -18.88 24.66
N LEU A 10 3.42 -18.87 23.34
CA LEU A 10 4.51 -19.22 22.44
C LEU A 10 5.44 -18.03 22.17
N ARG A 11 4.90 -16.81 22.14
CA ARG A 11 5.68 -15.59 21.89
C ARG A 11 6.80 -15.42 22.90
N GLY A 12 6.51 -15.65 24.19
CA GLY A 12 7.49 -15.55 25.28
C GLY A 12 8.60 -16.61 25.22
N ILE A 13 8.26 -17.81 24.74
CA ILE A 13 9.23 -18.92 24.61
C ILE A 13 10.13 -18.67 23.40
N VAL A 14 9.55 -18.37 22.24
CA VAL A 14 10.29 -18.16 20.98
C VAL A 14 11.21 -16.94 21.05
N SER A 15 10.82 -15.87 21.76
CA SER A 15 11.65 -14.66 21.89
C SER A 15 12.95 -14.86 22.66
N GLN A 16 13.05 -15.91 23.48
CA GLN A 16 14.22 -16.25 24.28
C GLN A 16 15.08 -17.36 23.64
N MET A 17 14.62 -17.95 22.55
CA MET A 17 15.33 -19.03 21.86
C MET A 17 16.38 -18.49 20.89
N THR A 18 17.42 -19.28 20.66
CA THR A 18 18.41 -19.05 19.60
C THR A 18 18.12 -19.91 18.37
N PRO A 19 18.47 -19.47 17.14
CA PRO A 19 18.41 -20.32 15.95
C PRO A 19 19.07 -21.69 16.18
N GLY A 20 18.41 -22.75 15.71
CA GLY A 20 18.78 -24.15 15.93
C GLY A 20 18.28 -24.78 17.23
N GLN A 21 17.72 -23.99 18.16
CA GLN A 21 17.26 -24.50 19.45
C GLN A 21 15.87 -25.15 19.38
N ILE A 22 15.69 -26.26 20.09
CA ILE A 22 14.40 -26.93 20.29
C ILE A 22 13.81 -26.53 21.64
N SER A 23 12.52 -26.20 21.67
CA SER A 23 11.81 -25.80 22.88
C SER A 23 11.60 -26.99 23.83
N ARG A 24 11.34 -26.70 25.11
CA ARG A 24 10.71 -27.70 25.98
C ARG A 24 9.29 -28.01 25.48
N PRO A 25 8.72 -29.18 25.83
CA PRO A 25 7.32 -29.47 25.51
C PRO A 25 6.41 -28.38 26.08
N VAL A 26 5.58 -27.80 25.21
CA VAL A 26 4.62 -26.75 25.55
C VAL A 26 3.24 -27.40 25.58
N ASN A 27 2.55 -27.26 26.70
CA ASN A 27 1.16 -27.70 26.81
C ASN A 27 0.27 -26.66 26.15
N LEU A 28 -0.42 -27.08 25.09
CA LEU A 28 -1.50 -26.35 24.45
C LEU A 28 -2.82 -26.98 24.93
N GLU A 29 -3.93 -26.26 24.83
CA GLU A 29 -5.22 -26.68 25.40
C GLU A 29 -5.58 -28.17 25.17
N ASN A 30 -5.36 -28.68 23.95
CA ASN A 30 -5.67 -30.06 23.58
C ASN A 30 -4.47 -30.88 23.05
N SER A 31 -3.22 -30.38 23.20
CA SER A 31 -2.05 -31.08 22.65
C SER A 31 -0.73 -30.66 23.29
N ILE A 32 0.33 -31.42 23.03
CA ILE A 32 1.70 -31.07 23.45
C ILE A 32 2.51 -30.74 22.19
N GLY A 33 3.03 -29.52 22.12
CA GLY A 33 3.85 -29.04 21.01
C GLY A 33 5.34 -28.97 21.36
N VAL A 34 6.21 -29.24 20.38
CA VAL A 34 7.66 -29.01 20.46
C VAL A 34 8.08 -28.19 19.25
N PHE A 35 8.80 -27.10 19.47
CA PHE A 35 9.11 -26.11 18.44
C PHE A 35 10.62 -26.02 18.21
N LEU A 36 11.04 -25.97 16.94
CA LEU A 36 12.42 -25.68 16.53
C LEU A 36 12.50 -24.27 15.98
N LEU A 37 13.33 -23.41 16.58
CA LEU A 37 13.62 -22.11 16.01
C LEU A 37 14.62 -22.29 14.87
N ARG A 38 14.17 -22.16 13.62
CA ARG A 38 15.03 -22.38 12.46
C ARG A 38 16.01 -21.24 12.24
N ASP A 39 15.49 -20.01 12.28
CA ASP A 39 16.24 -18.79 12.03
C ASP A 39 15.50 -17.58 12.62
N VAL A 40 16.19 -16.45 12.78
CA VAL A 40 15.61 -15.17 13.22
C VAL A 40 16.04 -14.07 12.28
N GLU A 41 15.06 -13.41 11.67
CA GLU A 41 15.27 -12.25 10.83
C GLU A 41 14.74 -11.01 11.53
N ARG A 42 15.57 -9.96 11.62
CA ARG A 42 15.10 -8.63 12.02
C ARG A 42 14.69 -7.88 10.77
N VAL A 43 13.38 -7.74 10.59
CA VAL A 43 12.84 -6.83 9.57
C VAL A 43 12.88 -5.43 10.16
N ALA A 44 13.45 -4.47 9.44
CA ALA A 44 13.38 -3.07 9.84
C ALA A 44 11.90 -2.68 9.98
N ALA A 45 11.55 -1.98 11.07
CA ALA A 45 10.28 -1.27 11.11
C ALA A 45 10.26 -0.36 9.88
N GLY A 46 9.26 -0.52 9.00
CA GLY A 46 9.13 0.34 7.84
C GLY A 46 9.19 1.80 8.30
N THR A 47 10.03 2.61 7.66
CA THR A 47 9.95 4.06 7.85
C THR A 47 8.51 4.48 7.58
N PRO A 48 7.88 5.31 8.43
CA PRO A 48 6.51 5.74 8.21
C PRO A 48 6.42 6.27 6.79
N GLU A 49 5.48 5.72 6.01
CA GLU A 49 5.26 6.11 4.63
C GLU A 49 5.11 7.63 4.59
N THR A 50 6.09 8.33 4.02
CA THR A 50 5.86 9.73 3.69
C THR A 50 4.86 9.73 2.55
N LEU A 51 3.69 10.32 2.74
CA LEU A 51 2.74 10.45 1.64
C LEU A 51 3.24 11.57 0.72
N LEU A 52 3.48 11.23 -0.55
CA LEU A 52 3.66 12.19 -1.63
C LEU A 52 2.29 12.62 -2.14
N ILE A 53 2.15 13.91 -2.39
CA ILE A 53 0.94 14.53 -2.91
C ILE A 53 1.30 15.15 -4.25
N ASP A 54 0.66 14.66 -5.31
CA ASP A 54 0.63 15.32 -6.61
C ASP A 54 -0.59 16.24 -6.61
N TYR A 55 -0.35 17.54 -6.81
CA TYR A 55 -1.41 18.55 -6.84
C TYR A 55 -1.19 19.53 -8.00
N ALA A 56 -2.29 20.07 -8.49
CA ALA A 56 -2.29 21.15 -9.46
C ALA A 56 -2.90 22.40 -8.84
N LEU A 57 -2.26 23.54 -9.06
CA LEU A 57 -2.74 24.85 -8.65
C LEU A 57 -2.77 25.75 -9.87
N PHE A 58 -3.97 26.16 -10.27
CA PHE A 58 -4.20 27.03 -11.40
C PHE A 58 -4.72 28.39 -10.94
N ILE A 59 -4.01 29.45 -11.31
CA ILE A 59 -4.43 30.82 -11.04
C ILE A 59 -5.44 31.18 -12.13
N ALA A 60 -6.72 31.34 -11.80
CA ALA A 60 -7.76 31.74 -12.74
C ALA A 60 -7.77 33.25 -12.99
N GLY A 61 -7.31 34.05 -12.02
CA GLY A 61 -7.39 35.50 -12.09
C GLY A 61 -8.79 36.02 -11.73
N GLY A 62 -8.90 37.31 -11.44
CA GLY A 62 -10.18 37.95 -11.12
C GLY A 62 -10.84 37.43 -9.84
N GLU A 63 -12.17 37.42 -9.84
CA GLU A 63 -12.99 36.98 -8.71
C GLU A 63 -13.21 35.46 -8.69
N ARG A 64 -13.75 34.96 -7.58
CA ARG A 64 -14.02 33.53 -7.36
C ARG A 64 -14.80 32.86 -8.49
N ALA A 65 -15.70 33.59 -9.16
CA ALA A 65 -16.48 33.09 -10.29
C ALA A 65 -15.60 32.59 -11.46
N ALA A 66 -14.42 33.16 -11.66
CA ALA A 66 -13.50 32.70 -12.70
C ALA A 66 -12.90 31.32 -12.37
N ALA A 67 -12.56 31.09 -11.08
CA ALA A 67 -12.09 29.79 -10.63
C ALA A 67 -13.22 28.74 -10.67
N GLU A 68 -14.46 29.13 -10.35
CA GLU A 68 -15.63 28.24 -10.45
C GLU A 68 -15.95 27.84 -11.90
N ALA A 69 -15.80 28.77 -12.86
CA ALA A 69 -15.96 28.45 -14.28
C ALA A 69 -14.92 27.42 -14.75
N VAL A 70 -13.65 27.61 -14.39
CA VAL A 70 -12.58 26.65 -14.72
C VAL A 70 -12.82 25.30 -14.04
N ALA A 71 -13.21 25.30 -12.76
CA ALA A 71 -13.50 24.07 -12.03
C ALA A 71 -14.69 23.27 -12.62
N ALA A 72 -15.59 23.93 -13.34
CA ALA A 72 -16.70 23.27 -14.04
C ALA A 72 -16.33 22.69 -15.41
N GLU A 73 -15.15 23.04 -15.95
CA GLU A 73 -14.67 22.60 -17.27
C GLU A 73 -13.63 21.47 -17.19
N ILE A 74 -13.16 21.14 -15.99
CA ILE A 74 -12.10 20.14 -15.78
C ILE A 74 -12.62 18.95 -14.99
N ASP A 75 -12.22 17.75 -15.42
CA ASP A 75 -12.51 16.49 -14.74
C ASP A 75 -11.24 15.87 -14.13
N VAL A 76 -10.09 16.07 -14.77
CA VAL A 76 -8.79 15.56 -14.32
C VAL A 76 -7.71 16.64 -14.36
N CYS A 77 -6.64 16.46 -13.59
CA CYS A 77 -5.58 17.47 -13.52
C CYS A 77 -4.90 17.79 -14.85
N ASP A 78 -4.95 16.88 -15.82
CA ASP A 78 -4.33 17.10 -17.13
C ASP A 78 -5.14 18.07 -18.01
N ASP A 79 -6.44 18.26 -17.72
CA ASP A 79 -7.30 19.22 -18.44
C ASP A 79 -6.82 20.66 -18.22
N LEU A 80 -6.21 20.94 -17.06
CA LEU A 80 -5.61 22.23 -16.76
C LEU A 80 -4.48 22.61 -17.72
N PHE A 81 -3.77 21.64 -18.32
CA PHE A 81 -2.78 21.94 -19.35
C PHE A 81 -3.43 22.48 -20.63
N GLY A 82 -4.62 21.99 -20.98
CA GLY A 82 -5.40 22.50 -22.11
C GLY A 82 -5.82 23.95 -21.89
N ILE A 83 -6.26 24.28 -20.67
CA ILE A 83 -6.66 25.64 -20.29
C ILE A 83 -5.44 26.58 -20.22
N ALA A 84 -4.34 26.10 -19.65
CA ALA A 84 -3.13 26.90 -19.45
C ALA A 84 -2.28 27.07 -20.72
N GLN A 85 -2.55 26.34 -21.81
CA GLN A 85 -1.69 26.28 -23.00
C GLN A 85 -1.36 27.65 -23.62
N THR A 86 -2.29 28.61 -23.53
CA THR A 86 -2.13 29.96 -24.09
C THR A 86 -1.76 31.02 -23.05
N LEU A 87 -1.62 30.60 -21.79
CA LEU A 87 -1.33 31.46 -20.66
C LEU A 87 0.15 31.36 -20.26
N PRO A 88 0.68 32.33 -19.50
CA PRO A 88 2.03 32.25 -18.95
C PRO A 88 2.22 30.99 -18.08
N GLU A 89 3.41 30.40 -18.11
CA GLU A 89 3.72 29.16 -17.36
C GLU A 89 3.46 29.30 -15.85
N GLU A 90 3.59 30.50 -15.30
CA GLU A 90 3.36 30.76 -13.87
C GLU A 90 1.87 30.64 -13.46
N ARG A 91 0.96 30.50 -14.43
CA ARG A 91 -0.48 30.34 -14.16
C ARG A 91 -0.86 28.93 -13.73
N LEU A 92 -0.03 27.93 -14.05
CA LEU A 92 -0.26 26.54 -13.67
C LEU A 92 0.97 25.99 -12.96
N ILE A 93 0.77 25.62 -11.70
CA ILE A 93 1.77 24.93 -10.89
C ILE A 93 1.32 23.48 -10.75
N ARG A 94 2.17 22.53 -11.12
CA ARG A 94 1.96 21.12 -10.83
C ARG A 94 3.21 20.53 -10.20
N GLU A 95 3.05 20.01 -9.00
CA GLU A 95 4.16 19.57 -8.17
C GLU A 95 3.80 18.29 -7.43
N GLU A 96 4.81 17.42 -7.28
CA GLU A 96 4.76 16.28 -6.39
C GLU A 96 5.66 16.54 -5.19
N VAL A 97 5.05 16.65 -4.01
CA VAL A 97 5.76 17.00 -2.78
C VAL A 97 5.29 16.15 -1.61
N SER A 98 6.15 15.96 -0.61
CA SER A 98 5.73 15.33 0.64
C SER A 98 4.69 16.18 1.37
N VAL A 99 3.75 15.56 2.09
CA VAL A 99 2.76 16.28 2.91
C VAL A 99 3.43 17.28 3.86
N ALA A 100 4.62 16.96 4.38
CA ALA A 100 5.37 17.83 5.27
C ALA A 100 5.80 19.15 4.61
N ALA A 101 6.13 19.12 3.31
CA ALA A 101 6.62 20.26 2.55
C ALA A 101 5.50 21.19 2.04
N LEU A 102 4.23 20.76 2.08
CA LEU A 102 3.11 21.59 1.62
C LEU A 102 2.91 22.85 2.48
N PRO A 103 2.59 24.01 1.88
CA PRO A 103 2.06 25.15 2.61
C PRO A 103 0.81 24.77 3.44
N ALA A 104 0.62 25.39 4.61
CA ALA A 104 -0.41 24.99 5.57
C ALA A 104 -1.85 25.14 5.02
N ASP A 105 -2.09 26.18 4.22
CA ASP A 105 -3.37 26.44 3.56
C ASP A 105 -3.69 25.41 2.47
N ILE A 106 -2.73 25.10 1.60
CA ILE A 106 -2.86 24.04 0.59
C ILE A 106 -3.12 22.70 1.28
N ARG A 107 -2.35 22.39 2.33
CA ARG A 107 -2.50 21.14 3.09
C ARG A 107 -3.91 20.99 3.68
N SER A 108 -4.48 22.06 4.25
CA SER A 108 -5.82 22.00 4.83
C SER A 108 -6.93 21.79 3.79
N GLU A 109 -6.77 22.38 2.60
CA GLU A 109 -7.72 22.19 1.50
C GLU A 109 -7.56 20.80 0.89
N LEU A 110 -6.34 20.40 0.51
CA LEU A 110 -6.05 19.07 -0.04
C LEU A 110 -6.43 17.94 0.92
N ALA A 111 -6.45 18.16 2.25
CA ALA A 111 -6.88 17.15 3.21
C ALA A 111 -8.38 16.80 3.10
N ARG A 112 -9.18 17.68 2.50
CA ARG A 112 -10.63 17.49 2.32
C ARG A 112 -11.00 16.94 0.96
N LEU A 113 -10.06 16.99 0.01
CA LEU A 113 -10.29 16.60 -1.37
C LEU A 113 -9.97 15.12 -1.58
N ASP A 114 -10.80 14.48 -2.39
CA ASP A 114 -10.56 13.20 -3.03
C ASP A 114 -9.78 13.38 -4.35
N GLU A 115 -9.33 12.26 -4.93
CA GLU A 115 -8.58 12.28 -6.20
C GLU A 115 -9.42 12.89 -7.32
N ASN A 116 -8.82 13.82 -8.07
CA ASN A 116 -9.43 14.67 -9.08
C ASN A 116 -10.52 15.64 -8.57
N GLU A 117 -10.64 15.82 -7.26
CA GLU A 117 -11.53 16.84 -6.71
C GLU A 117 -10.84 18.22 -6.67
N THR A 118 -11.63 19.29 -6.80
CA THR A 118 -11.15 20.67 -6.84
C THR A 118 -11.70 21.52 -5.70
N SER A 119 -10.89 22.46 -5.23
CA SER A 119 -11.29 23.56 -4.34
C SER A 119 -10.98 24.91 -4.99
N THR A 120 -11.92 25.84 -4.86
CA THR A 120 -11.81 27.24 -5.31
C THR A 120 -11.72 28.21 -4.13
N ALA A 121 -11.41 27.70 -2.93
CA ALA A 121 -11.40 28.49 -1.70
C ALA A 121 -10.14 29.37 -1.56
N LEU A 122 -9.05 29.02 -2.24
CA LEU A 122 -7.78 29.71 -2.11
C LEU A 122 -7.63 30.88 -3.09
N THR A 123 -6.80 31.84 -2.68
CA THR A 123 -6.33 32.92 -3.55
C THR A 123 -4.80 33.00 -3.52
N ARG A 124 -4.21 33.46 -4.63
CA ARG A 124 -2.77 33.67 -4.77
C ARG A 124 -2.54 35.08 -5.32
N GLY A 125 -1.82 35.92 -4.58
CA GLY A 125 -1.62 37.32 -4.95
C GLY A 125 -2.93 38.10 -5.13
N GLY A 126 -4.00 37.73 -4.43
CA GLY A 126 -5.33 38.33 -4.57
C GLY A 126 -6.15 37.81 -5.76
N GLN A 127 -5.65 36.83 -6.50
CA GLN A 127 -6.34 36.22 -7.64
C GLN A 127 -7.01 34.90 -7.24
N ALA A 128 -8.22 34.68 -7.73
CA ALA A 128 -8.93 33.40 -7.55
C ALA A 128 -8.11 32.24 -8.13
N THR A 129 -8.09 31.12 -7.40
CA THR A 129 -7.25 29.96 -7.71
C THR A 129 -8.09 28.68 -7.65
N VAL A 130 -7.82 27.76 -8.55
CA VAL A 130 -8.31 26.37 -8.54
C VAL A 130 -7.19 25.49 -8.00
N LEU A 131 -7.45 24.76 -6.92
CA LEU A 131 -6.56 23.75 -6.36
C LEU A 131 -7.18 22.38 -6.62
N MET A 132 -6.44 21.45 -7.19
CA MET A 132 -6.90 20.10 -7.49
C MET A 132 -5.95 19.07 -6.87
N LEU A 133 -6.51 18.03 -6.24
CA LEU A 133 -5.72 16.88 -5.81
C LEU A 133 -5.60 15.89 -6.95
N CYS A 134 -4.39 15.66 -7.46
CA CYS A 134 -4.18 14.76 -8.60
C CYS A 134 -3.94 13.31 -8.18
N ALA A 135 -3.14 13.10 -7.12
CA ALA A 135 -2.91 11.76 -6.57
C ALA A 135 -2.33 11.83 -5.16
N ARG A 136 -2.62 10.79 -4.37
CA ARG A 136 -1.93 10.48 -3.10
C ARG A 136 -1.05 9.25 -3.33
N LYS A 137 0.27 9.43 -3.35
CA LYS A 137 1.22 8.34 -3.59
C LYS A 137 1.96 7.99 -2.30
N PRO A 138 2.17 6.71 -1.99
CA PRO A 138 3.17 6.36 -0.99
C PRO A 138 4.55 6.81 -1.50
N ALA A 139 5.40 7.40 -0.65
CA ALA A 139 6.76 7.79 -1.06
C ALA A 139 7.68 6.60 -1.34
N LEU A 140 7.29 5.40 -0.91
CA LEU A 140 7.98 4.19 -1.30
C LEU A 140 7.39 3.72 -2.63
N GLU A 141 8.24 3.56 -3.64
CA GLU A 141 7.90 2.66 -4.73
C GLU A 141 7.47 1.33 -4.12
N SER A 142 6.36 0.78 -4.61
CA SER A 142 5.85 -0.50 -4.12
C SER A 142 7.00 -1.50 -4.08
N THR A 143 7.37 -1.96 -2.88
CA THR A 143 8.38 -3.02 -2.70
C THR A 143 7.80 -4.40 -3.04
N VAL A 144 6.67 -4.43 -3.74
CA VAL A 144 5.99 -5.67 -4.14
C VAL A 144 6.79 -6.28 -5.28
N ASP A 145 7.66 -7.22 -4.92
CA ASP A 145 8.35 -8.05 -5.89
C ASP A 145 7.35 -9.05 -6.51
N LEU A 146 6.91 -8.75 -7.74
CA LEU A 146 6.01 -9.58 -8.51
C LEU A 146 6.57 -11.00 -8.74
N ALA A 147 7.90 -11.18 -8.73
CA ALA A 147 8.50 -12.51 -8.83
C ALA A 147 8.24 -13.34 -7.57
N ILE A 148 8.22 -12.73 -6.38
CA ILE A 148 7.87 -13.41 -5.13
C ILE A 148 6.39 -13.84 -5.15
N ILE A 149 5.49 -12.96 -5.58
CA ILE A 149 4.06 -13.30 -5.72
C ILE A 149 3.87 -14.42 -6.75
N GLY A 150 4.51 -14.31 -7.90
CA GLY A 150 4.48 -15.32 -8.96
C GLY A 150 4.94 -16.68 -8.46
N ASN A 151 6.06 -16.73 -7.73
CA ASN A 151 6.57 -17.98 -7.15
C ASN A 151 5.62 -18.58 -6.10
N ARG A 152 4.94 -17.75 -5.29
CA ARG A 152 3.94 -18.24 -4.33
C ARG A 152 2.72 -18.85 -5.03
N LEU A 153 2.18 -18.17 -6.04
CA LEU A 153 1.05 -18.67 -6.82
C LEU A 153 1.41 -19.94 -7.60
N LEU A 154 2.62 -20.00 -8.17
CA LEU A 154 3.14 -21.18 -8.84
C LEU A 154 3.22 -22.37 -7.88
N ASN A 155 3.82 -22.20 -6.71
CA ASN A 155 3.92 -23.26 -5.71
C ASN A 155 2.56 -23.72 -5.20
N ALA A 156 1.60 -22.80 -5.01
CA ALA A 156 0.24 -23.15 -4.65
C ALA A 156 -0.43 -24.03 -5.72
N ARG A 157 -0.26 -23.69 -7.00
CA ARG A 157 -0.79 -24.47 -8.13
C ARG A 157 -0.10 -25.83 -8.28
N LEU A 158 1.22 -25.90 -8.10
CA LEU A 158 1.95 -27.17 -8.11
C LEU A 158 1.50 -28.07 -6.96
N GLY A 159 1.24 -27.49 -5.78
CA GLY A 159 0.71 -28.21 -4.62
C GLY A 159 -0.66 -28.82 -4.88
N THR A 160 -1.59 -28.07 -5.48
CA THR A 160 -2.92 -28.61 -5.83
C THR A 160 -2.83 -29.70 -6.89
N MET A 161 -2.05 -29.49 -7.96
CA MET A 161 -1.86 -30.50 -9.01
C MET A 161 -1.24 -31.80 -8.46
N ALA A 162 -0.26 -31.70 -7.55
CA ALA A 162 0.34 -32.86 -6.91
C ALA A 162 -0.66 -33.60 -6.00
N ALA A 163 -1.49 -32.87 -5.25
CA ALA A 163 -2.52 -33.46 -4.40
C ALA A 163 -3.58 -34.20 -5.23
N ASP A 164 -4.06 -33.59 -6.32
CA ASP A 164 -5.01 -34.21 -7.25
C ASP A 164 -4.41 -35.46 -7.89
N HIS A 165 -3.16 -35.38 -8.36
CA HIS A 165 -2.48 -36.53 -8.95
C HIS A 165 -2.30 -37.69 -7.96
N LEU A 166 -1.97 -37.39 -6.70
CA LEU A 166 -1.89 -38.42 -5.66
C LEU A 166 -3.26 -39.01 -5.33
N ALA A 167 -4.33 -38.22 -5.39
CA ALA A 167 -5.70 -38.72 -5.22
C ALA A 167 -6.07 -39.68 -6.37
N ASP A 168 -5.74 -39.32 -7.61
CA ASP A 168 -5.95 -40.19 -8.78
C ASP A 168 -5.17 -41.50 -8.68
N LEU A 169 -3.89 -41.44 -8.27
CA LEU A 169 -3.09 -42.64 -8.06
C LEU A 169 -3.70 -43.53 -6.98
N ARG A 170 -4.10 -42.97 -5.84
CA ARG A 170 -4.74 -43.74 -4.76
C ARG A 170 -6.05 -44.39 -5.19
N ALA A 171 -6.87 -43.70 -5.99
CA ALA A 171 -8.12 -44.25 -6.50
C ALA A 171 -7.89 -45.43 -7.47
N ASN A 172 -6.80 -45.40 -8.25
CA ASN A 172 -6.49 -46.40 -9.26
C ASN A 172 -5.56 -47.52 -8.78
N THR A 173 -5.07 -47.47 -7.54
CA THR A 173 -4.17 -48.49 -7.00
C THR A 173 -4.92 -49.42 -6.07
N ILE A 174 -4.62 -50.72 -6.14
CA ILE A 174 -5.13 -51.69 -5.17
C ILE A 174 -4.30 -51.57 -3.89
N VAL A 175 -4.90 -51.06 -2.82
CA VAL A 175 -4.31 -51.04 -1.48
C VAL A 175 -4.73 -52.32 -0.77
N VAL A 176 -3.78 -53.21 -0.53
CA VAL A 176 -4.00 -54.44 0.25
C VAL A 176 -3.51 -54.16 1.67
N ASP A 177 -4.40 -54.27 2.66
CA ASP A 177 -4.02 -54.13 4.06
C ASP A 177 -3.28 -55.40 4.50
N LEU A 178 -2.00 -55.27 4.86
CA LEU A 178 -1.21 -56.38 5.40
C LEU A 178 -1.46 -56.49 6.91
N VAL A 179 -2.70 -56.83 7.26
CA VAL A 179 -3.01 -57.33 8.60
C VAL A 179 -3.10 -58.84 8.50
N ASN A 180 -2.24 -59.53 9.27
CA ASN A 180 -2.24 -60.98 9.44
C ASN A 180 -3.62 -61.53 9.78
#